data_AF-A0A940R0R6-F1
#
_entry.id   AF-A0A940R0R6-F1
#
_cell.length_a   1.000
_cell.length_b   1.000
_cell.length_c   1.000
_cell.angle_alpha   90.00
_cell.angle_beta   90.00
_cell.angle_gamma   90.00
#
_symmetry.space_group_name_H-M   'P 1'
#
loop_
_entity.id
_entity.type
_entity.pdbx_description
1 polymer ?
#
loop_
_entity_poly.entity_id
_entity_poly.type
_entity_poly.pdbx_seq_one_letter_code
_entity_poly.pdbx_strand_id
1 'polypeptide(L)'
;MMKFTVLLIIAFSLQSFAHGYGQENISLNLEKVTLKKVFKAIEQQGACRFVYKDDILPREQRVSISVANASLEDVMNKVLQNTVLSYK
;
A
#
# COMPACT_ATOMS: atom_id res chain seq x y z
N MET A 1 30.57 34.62 -20.81
CA MET A 1 30.86 33.60 -19.79
C MET A 1 29.65 33.19 -18.92
N MET A 2 28.54 33.95 -18.82
CA MET A 2 27.40 33.61 -17.93
C MET A 2 26.28 32.72 -18.55
N LYS A 3 26.36 32.37 -19.84
CA LYS A 3 25.25 31.71 -20.56
C LYS A 3 25.24 30.18 -20.46
N PHE A 4 26.39 29.55 -20.23
CA PHE A 4 26.49 28.10 -20.08
C PHE A 4 26.10 27.62 -18.69
N THR A 5 26.34 28.44 -17.65
CA THR A 5 26.03 28.09 -16.26
C THR A 5 24.54 27.96 -16.02
N VAL A 6 23.73 28.84 -16.60
CA VAL A 6 22.26 28.81 -16.49
C VAL A 6 21.68 27.56 -17.16
N LEU A 7 22.24 27.18 -18.31
CA LEU A 7 21.80 26.00 -19.06
C LEU A 7 22.10 24.70 -18.30
N LEU A 8 23.23 24.67 -17.58
CA LEU A 8 23.61 23.55 -16.74
C LEU A 8 22.72 23.45 -15.48
N ILE A 9 22.37 24.56 -14.84
CA ILE A 9 21.46 24.57 -13.69
C ILE A 9 20.06 24.06 -14.07
N ILE A 10 19.54 24.45 -15.24
CA ILE A 10 18.24 23.97 -15.73
C ILE A 10 18.29 22.47 -16.05
N ALA A 11 19.38 21.97 -16.64
CA ALA A 11 19.53 20.55 -16.96
C ALA A 11 19.54 19.63 -15.71
N PHE A 12 20.08 20.12 -14.58
CA PHE A 12 20.14 19.35 -13.33
C PHE A 12 18.90 19.50 -12.43
N SER A 13 18.08 20.54 -12.60
CA SER A 13 16.87 20.77 -11.78
C SER A 13 15.63 19.99 -12.24
N LEU A 14 15.63 19.40 -13.43
CA LEU A 14 14.49 18.63 -13.97
C LEU A 14 14.36 17.18 -13.46
N GLN A 15 15.23 16.74 -12.55
CA GLN A 15 15.31 15.31 -12.18
C GLN A 15 14.38 14.89 -11.03
N SER A 16 13.62 15.81 -10.44
CA SER A 16 12.71 15.49 -9.33
C SER A 16 11.27 15.31 -9.79
N PHE A 17 11.01 14.25 -10.56
CA PHE A 17 9.68 13.63 -10.59
C PHE A 17 9.68 12.51 -9.54
N ALA A 18 9.55 12.88 -8.28
CA ALA A 18 9.21 11.91 -7.25
C ALA A 18 7.74 11.54 -7.47
N HIS A 19 7.48 10.39 -8.09
CA HIS A 19 6.18 9.74 -7.99
C HIS A 19 6.01 9.38 -6.51
N GLY A 20 5.37 10.29 -5.76
CA GLY A 20 5.22 10.14 -4.32
C GLY A 20 4.57 8.80 -4.03
N TYR A 21 5.28 7.92 -3.33
CA TYR A 21 4.86 6.58 -2.90
C TYR A 21 3.62 6.57 -1.96
N GLY A 22 2.89 7.69 -1.85
CA GLY A 22 1.72 7.85 -0.99
C GLY A 22 0.37 7.69 -1.70
N GLN A 23 0.33 7.58 -3.03
CA GLN A 23 -0.92 7.59 -3.81
C GLN A 23 -1.20 6.25 -4.52
N GLU A 24 -0.73 5.12 -3.99
CA GLU A 24 -1.14 3.82 -4.50
C GLU A 24 -2.56 3.52 -4.04
N ASN A 25 -3.49 3.76 -4.95
CA ASN A 25 -4.90 3.46 -4.75
C ASN A 25 -5.11 1.96 -4.90
N ILE A 26 -5.57 1.33 -3.83
CA ILE A 26 -5.76 -0.10 -3.72
C ILE A 26 -7.19 -0.45 -4.09
N SER A 27 -7.36 -1.41 -4.99
CA SER A 27 -8.67 -1.91 -5.40
C SER A 27 -8.71 -3.42 -5.21
N LEU A 28 -9.40 -3.87 -4.16
CA LEU A 28 -9.51 -5.29 -3.81
C LEU A 28 -10.97 -5.69 -3.71
N ASN A 29 -11.30 -6.82 -4.32
CA ASN A 29 -12.56 -7.51 -4.14
C ASN A 29 -12.28 -8.97 -3.77
N LEU A 30 -12.40 -9.29 -2.49
CA LEU A 30 -12.18 -10.62 -1.95
C LEU A 30 -13.34 -10.99 -1.05
N GLU A 31 -13.87 -12.20 -1.21
CA GLU A 31 -14.99 -12.69 -0.42
C GLU A 31 -14.62 -13.97 0.34
N LYS A 32 -14.91 -14.01 1.64
CA LYS A 32 -14.70 -15.17 2.52
C LYS A 32 -13.27 -15.74 2.46
N VAL A 33 -12.28 -14.86 2.40
CA VAL A 33 -10.86 -15.24 2.35
C VAL A 33 -10.21 -15.12 3.73
N THR A 34 -9.07 -15.79 3.92
CA THR A 34 -8.26 -15.64 5.13
C THR A 34 -7.48 -14.32 5.11
N LEU A 35 -7.17 -13.76 6.29
CA LEU A 35 -6.32 -12.57 6.43
C LEU A 35 -5.00 -12.67 5.66
N LYS A 36 -4.37 -13.85 5.69
CA LYS A 36 -3.14 -14.15 4.92
C LYS A 36 -3.30 -13.91 3.42
N LYS A 37 -4.43 -14.30 2.84
CA LYS A 37 -4.73 -14.05 1.42
C LYS A 37 -4.97 -12.57 1.13
N VAL A 38 -5.65 -11.86 2.04
CA VAL A 38 -5.88 -10.42 1.92
C VAL A 38 -4.56 -9.67 1.89
N PHE A 39 -3.68 -9.91 2.87
CA PHE A 39 -2.36 -9.27 2.92
C PHE A 39 -1.56 -9.57 1.67
N LYS A 40 -1.48 -10.84 1.25
CA LYS A 40 -0.77 -11.22 0.02
C LYS A 40 -1.31 -10.51 -1.23
N ALA A 41 -2.63 -10.35 -1.32
CA ALA A 41 -3.24 -9.64 -2.44
C ALA A 41 -2.93 -8.12 -2.42
N ILE A 42 -2.79 -7.53 -1.24
CA ILE A 42 -2.31 -6.15 -1.09
C ILE A 42 -0.83 -6.04 -1.48
N GLU A 43 0.02 -6.99 -1.07
CA GLU A 43 1.44 -7.04 -1.48
C GLU A 43 1.59 -7.15 -2.99
N GLN A 44 0.71 -7.92 -3.64
CA GLN A 44 0.70 -8.09 -5.10
C GLN A 44 0.36 -6.81 -5.86
N GLN A 45 -0.33 -5.84 -5.23
CA GLN A 45 -0.63 -4.55 -5.84
C GLN A 45 0.51 -3.52 -5.69
N GLY A 46 1.62 -3.89 -5.03
CA GLY A 46 2.77 -3.00 -4.84
C GLY A 46 2.73 -2.15 -3.58
N ALA A 47 1.59 -2.13 -2.89
CA ALA A 47 1.32 -1.19 -1.80
C ALA A 47 2.28 -1.27 -0.60
N CYS A 48 2.69 -2.48 -0.18
CA CYS A 48 3.60 -2.70 0.95
C CYS A 48 3.98 -4.17 1.11
N ARG A 49 4.93 -4.47 2.02
CA ARG A 49 5.25 -5.83 2.46
C ARG A 49 4.79 -6.06 3.89
N PHE A 50 3.98 -7.08 4.14
CA PHE A 50 3.46 -7.40 5.46
C PHE A 50 4.36 -8.38 6.19
N VAL A 51 4.66 -8.07 7.45
CA VAL A 51 5.37 -8.95 8.37
C VAL A 51 4.49 -9.21 9.58
N TYR A 52 4.17 -10.48 9.83
CA TYR A 52 3.32 -10.91 10.94
C TYR A 52 3.76 -12.30 11.41
N LYS A 53 3.38 -12.66 12.65
CA LYS A 53 3.56 -14.03 13.15
C LYS A 53 2.39 -14.91 12.68
N ASP A 54 2.63 -16.15 12.25
CA ASP A 54 1.54 -17.04 11.85
C ASP A 54 0.62 -17.41 13.04
N ASP A 55 1.10 -17.31 14.29
CA ASP A 55 0.32 -17.64 15.49
C ASP A 55 -0.73 -16.58 15.86
N ILE A 56 -0.54 -15.32 15.44
CA ILE A 56 -1.47 -14.23 15.74
C ILE A 56 -2.59 -14.12 14.70
N LEU A 57 -2.45 -14.78 13.56
CA LEU A 57 -3.45 -14.75 12.51
C LEU A 57 -4.51 -15.82 12.76
N PRO A 58 -5.77 -15.46 13.03
CA PRO A 58 -6.83 -16.44 13.20
C PRO A 58 -7.06 -17.18 11.89
N ARG A 59 -6.71 -18.47 11.86
CA ARG A 59 -6.76 -19.32 10.64
C ARG A 59 -8.18 -19.56 10.14
N GLU A 60 -9.15 -19.55 11.04
CA GLU A 60 -10.57 -19.81 10.72
C GLU A 60 -11.35 -18.54 10.39
N GLN A 61 -10.82 -17.36 10.75
CA GLN A 61 -11.50 -16.11 10.50
C GLN A 61 -11.44 -15.78 9.01
N ARG A 62 -12.63 -15.67 8.42
CA ARG A 62 -12.82 -15.26 7.04
C ARG A 62 -13.30 -13.82 7.01
N VAL A 63 -12.67 -13.03 6.15
CA VAL A 63 -13.01 -11.63 5.92
C VAL A 63 -13.39 -11.45 4.46
N SER A 64 -14.38 -10.59 4.24
CA SER A 64 -14.79 -10.13 2.92
C SER A 64 -14.53 -8.64 2.84
N ILE A 65 -13.81 -8.19 1.81
CA ILE A 65 -13.51 -6.79 1.58
C ILE A 65 -13.75 -6.47 0.11
N SER A 66 -14.49 -5.39 -0.12
CA SER A 66 -14.70 -4.79 -1.44
C SER A 66 -14.40 -3.31 -1.34
N VAL A 67 -13.30 -2.90 -1.94
CA VAL A 67 -12.79 -1.53 -1.96
C VAL A 67 -12.29 -1.21 -3.37
N ALA A 68 -12.57 -0.01 -3.83
CA ALA A 68 -12.12 0.50 -5.12
C ALA A 68 -11.52 1.89 -4.90
N ASN A 69 -10.31 2.12 -5.38
CA ASN A 69 -9.54 3.34 -5.14
C ASN A 69 -9.50 3.75 -3.65
N ALA A 70 -9.12 2.83 -2.77
CA ALA A 70 -8.97 3.11 -1.34
C ALA A 70 -7.50 3.26 -0.96
N SER A 71 -7.21 4.06 0.06
CA SER A 71 -5.86 4.14 0.63
C SER A 71 -5.51 2.85 1.39
N LEU A 72 -4.22 2.55 1.55
CA LEU A 72 -3.78 1.40 2.37
C LEU A 72 -4.33 1.46 3.80
N GLU A 73 -4.40 2.66 4.37
CA GLU A 73 -4.99 2.90 5.70
C GLU A 73 -6.48 2.53 5.74
N ASP A 74 -7.27 2.96 4.75
CA ASP A 74 -8.70 2.61 4.67
C ASP A 74 -8.91 1.10 4.51
N VAL A 75 -8.09 0.46 3.66
CA VAL A 75 -8.13 -1.00 3.46
C VAL A 75 -7.79 -1.71 4.76
N MET A 76 -6.68 -1.34 5.42
CA MET A 76 -6.26 -1.97 6.67
C MET A 76 -7.25 -1.74 7.80
N ASN A 77 -7.81 -0.54 7.93
CA ASN A 77 -8.86 -0.25 8.91
C ASN A 77 -10.09 -1.14 8.69
N LYS A 78 -10.54 -1.34 7.45
CA LYS A 78 -11.66 -2.24 7.13
C LYS A 78 -11.34 -3.71 7.40
N VAL A 79 -10.15 -4.18 7.01
CA VAL A 79 -9.75 -5.59 7.19
C VAL A 79 -9.59 -5.93 8.67
N LEU A 80 -9.03 -5.01 9.46
CA LEU A 80 -8.71 -5.23 10.86
C LEU A 80 -9.82 -4.81 11.83
N GLN A 81 -10.87 -4.12 11.37
CA GLN A 81 -11.95 -3.58 12.22
C GLN A 81 -12.56 -4.60 13.19
N ASN A 82 -12.65 -5.86 12.77
CA ASN A 82 -13.22 -6.96 13.54
C ASN A 82 -12.15 -7.89 14.15
N THR A 83 -10.94 -7.39 14.34
CA THR A 83 -9.81 -8.12 14.92
C THR A 83 -9.15 -7.29 16.01
N VAL A 84 -8.45 -7.95 16.93
CA VAL A 84 -7.61 -7.30 17.95
C VAL A 84 -6.24 -6.87 17.41
N LEU A 85 -6.04 -6.94 16.10
CA LEU A 85 -4.77 -6.70 15.43
C LEU A 85 -4.64 -5.21 15.08
N SER A 86 -3.42 -4.68 15.17
CA SER A 86 -3.08 -3.31 14.80
C SER A 86 -1.85 -3.29 13.91
N TYR A 87 -1.73 -2.30 13.03
CA TYR A 87 -0.59 -2.12 12.13
C TYR A 87 0.19 -0.84 12.51
N LYS A 88 1.48 -0.81 12.17
CA LYS A 88 2.39 0.32 12.37
C LYS A 88 3.34 0.44 11.18
#